data_AF-A0A7Y0EWN1-F1
#
_entry.id   AF-A0A7Y0EWN1-F1
#
_cell.length_a   1.000
_cell.length_b   1.000
_cell.length_c   1.000
_cell.angle_alpha   90.00
_cell.angle_beta   90.00
_cell.angle_gamma   90.00
#
_symmetry.space_group_name_H-M   'P 1'
#
loop_
_entity.id
_entity.type
_entity.pdbx_description
1 polymer ?
#
loop_
_entity_poly.entity_id
_entity_poly.type
_entity_poly.pdbx_seq_one_letter_code
_entity_poly.pdbx_strand_id
1 'polypeptide(L)'
;MPTMGCVSNQESSPTSQPWTRGHRLMVSLPIFVILFGILVTISNLTTVPWNIEPTGQTMATLTDDTAVTFANSSGEVLPTKGTYEVTERYVTLNIARDGSLSNETGVRNTAGENGVQAVKVLIREPRTESGNTTGTLPAVVFMHGAGYGTCDNSFGDVATDLASAGFVTAVLDKPVWNTTDITRDYPASAKAYDQVIKYLRGLDSVDDSKVGIYATSESTWISSYLLADDPKIAFQILLSPMVFSPRQSLGFFVTQDFTLAGAHDGYQSIVQRVFSADTGMLGLGNLDIHTLNPTAYAIPTYVAYGSKDVMTAQVDGVRAILHEAHQADNWDVTVRSYPVANHVLRLGDESESGTPFADAYVSDLIDWSVGTSRGLKQTSERVAGANLYQSIGLPGALQPRPVGTVYGLVIHVTMLLLLCASAVLALIALARVLRVRARWRRAARDARDGHGHGGAIAGKPSALGFAHGFGNALLTLTLTTMATLLVFFAGLGQVIMGVVHLAWGAAPSEEPGVMYWSWPVIQVVSIMVIWAWSRVFMRLIEVASMRGLIQWPPRKGAVRGIITGAEPVLASTRLGRVLFWLVTVTMLYVLLFFAFWGLFVY
;
A
#
# COMPACT_ATOMS: atom_id res chain seq x y z
N MET A 1 30.04 -65.40 64.52
CA MET A 1 30.14 -65.12 63.07
C MET A 1 29.48 -66.28 62.34
N PRO A 2 28.32 -66.05 61.71
CA PRO A 2 28.31 -65.86 60.26
C PRO A 2 27.44 -64.67 59.83
N THR A 3 27.86 -64.02 58.74
CA THR A 3 27.33 -62.77 58.18
C THR A 3 26.09 -63.02 57.33
N MET A 4 24.98 -62.38 57.70
CA MET A 4 23.78 -62.21 56.87
C MET A 4 24.09 -61.29 55.68
N GLY A 5 23.88 -61.79 54.46
CA GLY A 5 23.85 -60.98 53.25
C GLY A 5 22.44 -60.44 53.00
N CYS A 6 22.25 -59.13 53.16
CA CYS A 6 21.05 -58.43 52.73
C CYS A 6 20.94 -58.44 51.19
N VAL A 7 19.85 -59.03 50.69
CA VAL A 7 19.38 -58.87 49.31
C VAL A 7 18.83 -57.44 49.17
N SER A 8 19.49 -56.57 48.40
CA SER A 8 18.89 -55.29 48.03
C SER A 8 17.90 -55.51 46.89
N ASN A 9 16.61 -55.39 47.17
CA ASN A 9 15.59 -55.18 46.15
C ASN A 9 15.86 -53.82 45.49
N GLN A 10 16.50 -53.82 44.33
CA GLN A 10 16.39 -52.70 43.39
C GLN A 10 14.96 -52.71 42.85
N GLU A 11 14.12 -51.80 43.35
CA GLU A 11 12.87 -51.43 42.70
C GLU A 11 13.17 -51.03 41.24
N SER A 12 12.79 -51.91 40.32
CA SER A 12 12.74 -51.60 38.90
C SER A 12 11.69 -50.52 38.70
N SER A 13 12.14 -49.30 38.44
CA SER A 13 11.27 -48.22 37.98
C SER A 13 10.56 -48.69 36.71
N PRO A 14 9.21 -48.61 36.60
CA PRO A 14 8.52 -49.04 35.39
C PRO A 14 8.96 -48.12 34.25
N THR A 15 9.64 -48.69 33.26
CA THR A 15 9.93 -48.03 32.00
C THR A 15 8.61 -47.81 31.27
N SER A 16 8.06 -46.60 31.37
CA SER A 16 6.83 -46.23 30.65
C SER A 16 7.00 -46.52 29.16
N GLN A 17 6.18 -47.41 28.60
CA GLN A 17 6.24 -47.71 27.17
C GLN A 17 5.88 -46.47 26.32
N PRO A 18 6.55 -46.26 25.18
CA PRO A 18 6.22 -45.16 24.28
C PRO A 18 4.79 -45.28 23.75
N TRP A 19 4.13 -44.15 23.49
CA TRP A 19 2.73 -44.16 23.05
C TRP A 19 2.57 -44.84 21.69
N THR A 20 1.47 -45.59 21.53
CA THR A 20 1.08 -46.20 20.25
C THR A 20 0.74 -45.12 19.22
N ARG A 21 0.78 -45.48 17.93
CA ARG A 21 0.38 -44.55 16.84
C ARG A 21 -1.06 -44.05 17.03
N GLY A 22 -1.97 -44.91 17.47
CA GLY A 22 -3.36 -44.56 17.77
C GLY A 22 -3.46 -43.55 18.93
N HIS A 23 -2.73 -43.78 20.02
CA HIS A 23 -2.74 -42.86 21.17
C HIS A 23 -2.17 -41.47 20.80
N ARG A 24 -1.08 -41.43 20.02
CA ARG A 24 -0.52 -40.17 19.51
C ARG A 24 -1.52 -39.42 18.62
N LEU A 25 -2.30 -40.13 17.81
CA LEU A 25 -3.34 -39.54 16.98
C LEU A 25 -4.49 -38.97 17.83
N MET A 26 -4.97 -39.74 18.82
CA MET A 26 -6.03 -39.31 19.74
C MET A 26 -5.68 -38.05 20.55
N VAL A 27 -4.39 -37.80 20.80
CA VAL A 27 -3.93 -36.56 21.47
C VAL A 27 -3.65 -35.44 20.47
N SER A 28 -3.09 -35.74 19.29
CA SER A 28 -2.75 -34.71 18.29
C SER A 28 -4.01 -34.10 17.65
N LEU A 29 -5.07 -34.88 17.45
CA LEU A 29 -6.28 -34.42 16.77
C LEU A 29 -7.03 -33.33 17.58
N PRO A 30 -7.33 -33.49 18.89
CA PRO A 30 -7.93 -32.42 19.68
C PRO A 30 -7.08 -31.15 19.72
N ILE A 31 -5.75 -31.27 19.86
CA ILE A 31 -4.84 -30.12 19.86
C ILE A 31 -4.92 -29.38 18.51
N PHE A 32 -4.92 -30.12 17.40
CA PHE A 32 -5.09 -29.55 16.07
C PHE A 32 -6.41 -28.78 15.96
N VAL A 33 -7.53 -29.38 16.37
CA VAL A 33 -8.86 -28.74 16.31
C VAL A 33 -8.90 -27.47 17.15
N ILE A 34 -8.33 -27.48 18.36
CA ILE A 34 -8.29 -26.31 19.24
C ILE A 34 -7.45 -25.19 18.62
N LEU A 35 -6.23 -25.49 18.16
CA LEU A 35 -5.35 -24.49 17.53
C LEU A 35 -5.97 -23.92 16.27
N PHE A 36 -6.54 -24.77 15.42
CA PHE A 36 -7.23 -24.36 14.21
C PHE A 36 -8.42 -23.45 14.54
N GLY A 37 -9.26 -23.85 15.49
CA GLY A 37 -10.42 -23.06 15.94
C GLY A 37 -10.03 -21.69 16.49
N ILE A 38 -8.93 -21.59 17.25
CA ILE A 38 -8.41 -20.30 17.73
C ILE A 38 -7.99 -19.41 16.55
N LEU A 39 -7.24 -19.95 15.59
CA LEU A 39 -6.76 -19.18 14.44
C LEU A 39 -7.91 -18.73 13.52
N VAL A 40 -8.89 -19.60 13.27
CA VAL A 40 -10.13 -19.27 12.55
C VAL A 40 -10.90 -18.17 13.28
N THR A 41 -11.02 -18.27 14.61
CA THR A 41 -11.71 -17.24 15.41
C THR A 41 -11.00 -15.89 15.30
N ILE A 42 -9.66 -15.86 15.43
CA ILE A 42 -8.87 -14.64 15.26
C ILE A 42 -9.07 -14.05 13.87
N SER A 43 -8.98 -14.87 12.82
CA SER A 43 -9.20 -14.43 11.44
C SER A 43 -10.56 -13.80 11.22
N ASN A 44 -11.62 -14.37 11.80
CA ASN A 44 -12.97 -13.82 11.72
C ASN A 44 -13.12 -12.53 12.52
N LEU A 45 -12.51 -12.44 13.71
CA LEU A 45 -12.54 -11.23 14.55
C LEU A 45 -11.78 -10.06 13.92
N THR A 46 -10.77 -10.33 13.08
CA THR A 46 -10.03 -9.29 12.35
C THR A 46 -10.54 -9.04 10.94
N THR A 47 -11.66 -9.64 10.54
CA THR A 47 -12.28 -9.37 9.24
C THR A 47 -12.86 -7.96 9.21
N VAL A 48 -12.51 -7.22 8.17
CA VAL A 48 -13.16 -5.96 7.83
C VAL A 48 -14.24 -6.26 6.79
N PRO A 49 -15.48 -5.79 6.98
CA PRO A 49 -16.54 -5.99 5.99
C PRO A 49 -16.10 -5.51 4.61
N TRP A 50 -16.28 -6.38 3.63
CA TRP A 50 -16.00 -6.11 2.23
C TRP A 50 -17.32 -5.80 1.52
N ASN A 51 -17.63 -4.52 1.34
CA ASN A 51 -18.77 -4.09 0.54
C ASN A 51 -18.27 -3.34 -0.70
N ILE A 52 -18.25 -4.04 -1.83
CA ILE A 52 -17.90 -3.52 -3.15
C ILE A 52 -19.11 -3.34 -4.05
N GLU A 53 -20.31 -3.52 -3.50
CA GLU A 53 -21.54 -3.29 -4.24
C GLU A 53 -21.90 -1.78 -4.25
N PRO A 54 -22.55 -1.29 -5.32
CA PRO A 54 -22.90 -2.04 -6.53
C PRO A 54 -21.70 -2.27 -7.46
N THR A 55 -21.63 -3.45 -8.07
CA THR A 55 -20.64 -3.79 -9.10
C THR A 55 -21.10 -3.40 -10.51
N GLY A 56 -20.15 -3.17 -11.43
CA GLY A 56 -20.42 -2.87 -12.84
C GLY A 56 -21.23 -1.60 -13.06
N GLN A 57 -20.97 -0.56 -12.25
CA GLN A 57 -21.68 0.70 -12.36
C GLN A 57 -21.38 1.37 -13.70
N THR A 58 -22.41 1.98 -14.27
CA THR A 58 -22.29 2.80 -15.46
C THR A 58 -23.00 4.13 -15.25
N MET A 59 -22.50 5.16 -15.93
CA MET A 59 -23.22 6.42 -16.12
C MET A 59 -23.19 6.74 -17.60
N ALA A 60 -24.38 6.76 -18.20
CA ALA A 60 -24.53 7.05 -19.61
C ALA A 60 -24.18 8.51 -19.91
N THR A 61 -23.45 8.74 -20.99
CA THR A 61 -23.27 10.07 -21.56
C THR A 61 -24.49 10.45 -22.42
N LEU A 62 -24.67 11.74 -22.68
CA LEU A 62 -25.80 12.25 -23.47
C LEU A 62 -25.53 12.15 -24.98
N THR A 63 -24.25 12.08 -25.36
CA THR A 63 -23.77 11.96 -26.74
C THR A 63 -22.34 11.42 -26.73
N ASP A 64 -21.95 10.72 -27.80
CA ASP A 64 -20.56 10.27 -28.01
C ASP A 64 -19.66 11.42 -28.51
N ASP A 65 -20.24 12.52 -28.99
CA ASP A 65 -19.51 13.71 -29.44
C ASP A 65 -18.95 14.51 -28.27
N THR A 66 -17.62 14.55 -28.16
CA THR A 66 -16.91 15.22 -27.06
C THR A 66 -16.76 16.73 -27.28
N ALA A 67 -17.10 17.25 -28.46
CA ALA A 67 -16.92 18.66 -28.80
C ALA A 67 -17.55 19.59 -27.74
N VAL A 68 -16.81 20.65 -27.39
CA VAL A 68 -17.30 21.69 -26.49
C VAL A 68 -17.60 22.96 -27.28
N THR A 69 -18.90 23.28 -27.41
CA THR A 69 -19.35 24.46 -28.14
C THR A 69 -20.04 25.48 -27.23
N PHE A 70 -19.97 26.76 -27.62
CA PHE A 70 -20.56 27.88 -26.91
C PHE A 70 -21.43 28.75 -27.82
N ALA A 71 -22.43 29.42 -27.22
CA ALA A 71 -23.18 30.47 -27.87
C ALA A 71 -22.29 31.71 -28.07
N ASN A 72 -21.88 31.96 -29.31
CA ASN A 72 -21.05 33.10 -29.70
C ASN A 72 -21.84 34.08 -30.57
N SER A 73 -22.80 34.78 -29.96
CA SER A 73 -23.70 35.69 -30.68
C SER A 73 -23.01 36.95 -31.21
N SER A 74 -21.83 37.31 -30.67
CA SER A 74 -21.03 38.44 -31.18
C SER A 74 -20.31 38.10 -32.49
N GLY A 75 -20.14 36.81 -32.81
CA GLY A 75 -19.37 36.36 -33.97
C GLY A 75 -17.86 36.61 -33.84
N GLU A 76 -17.36 36.82 -32.61
CA GLU A 76 -15.93 37.00 -32.35
C GLU A 76 -15.17 35.73 -32.73
N VAL A 77 -14.04 35.87 -33.42
CA VAL A 77 -13.17 34.72 -33.70
C VAL A 77 -12.47 34.32 -32.41
N LEU A 78 -12.82 33.16 -31.87
CA LEU A 78 -12.21 32.63 -30.67
C LEU A 78 -10.84 32.01 -31.00
N PRO A 79 -9.79 32.27 -30.20
CA PRO A 79 -8.50 31.63 -30.38
C PRO A 79 -8.62 30.14 -30.11
N THR A 80 -7.94 29.37 -30.95
CA THR A 80 -7.78 27.91 -30.84
C THR A 80 -6.30 27.57 -30.68
N LYS A 81 -5.98 26.29 -30.51
CA LYS A 81 -4.60 25.80 -30.50
C LYS A 81 -3.82 26.33 -31.71
N GLY A 82 -2.66 26.94 -31.45
CA GLY A 82 -1.76 27.48 -32.47
C GLY A 82 -2.11 28.88 -32.97
N THR A 83 -3.07 29.59 -32.35
CA THR A 83 -3.43 30.96 -32.74
C THR A 83 -2.27 31.94 -32.50
N TYR A 84 -1.55 31.77 -31.39
CA TYR A 84 -0.42 32.61 -30.99
C TYR A 84 0.87 31.80 -30.90
N GLU A 85 2.00 32.44 -31.24
CA GLU A 85 3.30 31.94 -30.81
C GLU A 85 3.43 32.02 -29.29
N VAL A 86 4.22 31.13 -28.69
CA VAL A 86 4.39 31.06 -27.22
C VAL A 86 5.80 31.48 -26.84
N THR A 87 5.91 32.36 -25.84
CA THR A 87 7.18 32.66 -25.17
C THR A 87 7.24 31.97 -23.81
N GLU A 88 8.45 31.61 -23.39
CA GLU A 88 8.68 30.94 -22.12
C GLU A 88 9.63 31.76 -21.24
N ARG A 89 9.36 31.79 -19.93
CA ARG A 89 10.29 32.32 -18.94
C ARG A 89 10.21 31.55 -17.63
N TYR A 90 11.31 31.51 -16.91
CA TYR A 90 11.37 30.92 -15.58
C TYR A 90 11.33 31.98 -14.50
N VAL A 91 10.66 31.65 -13.41
CA VAL A 91 10.77 32.37 -12.13
C VAL A 91 11.00 31.36 -11.02
N THR A 92 11.60 31.80 -9.92
CA THR A 92 11.77 30.96 -8.73
C THR A 92 11.17 31.68 -7.55
N LEU A 93 10.23 31.03 -6.88
CA LEU A 93 9.64 31.51 -5.64
C LEU A 93 10.21 30.68 -4.49
N ASN A 94 10.77 31.33 -3.48
CA ASN A 94 11.20 30.67 -2.25
C ASN A 94 10.01 30.65 -1.29
N ILE A 95 9.40 29.48 -1.09
CA ILE A 95 8.14 29.33 -0.37
C ILE A 95 8.36 28.51 0.90
N ALA A 96 8.03 29.09 2.05
CA ALA A 96 7.99 28.38 3.32
C ALA A 96 6.74 27.50 3.41
N ARG A 97 6.73 26.52 4.31
CA ARG A 97 5.64 25.55 4.44
C ARG A 97 4.27 26.17 4.77
N ASP A 98 4.25 27.34 5.40
CA ASP A 98 3.01 28.08 5.67
C ASP A 98 2.49 28.87 4.45
N GLY A 99 3.19 28.80 3.31
CA GLY A 99 2.88 29.51 2.09
C GLY A 99 3.48 30.92 2.02
N SER A 100 4.25 31.37 2.99
CA SER A 100 4.90 32.69 2.92
C SER A 100 6.09 32.70 1.94
N LEU A 101 6.26 33.81 1.23
CA LEU A 101 7.46 34.05 0.43
C LEU A 101 8.63 34.42 1.36
N SER A 102 9.78 33.80 1.14
CA SER A 102 11.00 34.06 1.89
C SER A 102 12.07 34.72 1.01
N ASN A 103 12.85 35.61 1.62
CA ASN A 103 14.07 36.15 1.00
C ASN A 103 15.26 35.18 1.13
N GLU A 104 15.12 34.14 1.94
CA GLU A 104 16.15 33.13 2.10
C GLU A 104 16.12 32.15 0.91
N THR A 105 17.31 31.73 0.49
CA THR A 105 17.46 30.77 -0.61
C THR A 105 16.91 29.41 -0.19
N GLY A 106 15.85 28.95 -0.87
CA GLY A 106 15.32 27.61 -0.70
C GLY A 106 16.14 26.57 -1.47
N VAL A 107 15.79 25.30 -1.27
CA VAL A 107 16.34 24.17 -2.04
C VAL A 107 15.26 23.67 -3.01
N ARG A 108 15.64 23.30 -4.24
CA ARG A 108 14.68 22.74 -5.21
C ARG A 108 14.25 21.34 -4.77
N ASN A 109 12.96 21.01 -4.92
CA ASN A 109 12.37 19.69 -4.62
C ASN A 109 12.47 19.19 -3.17
N THR A 110 12.93 20.01 -2.22
CA THR A 110 12.97 19.67 -0.80
C THR A 110 13.02 20.94 0.05
N ALA A 111 12.78 20.81 1.36
CA ALA A 111 12.99 21.92 2.29
C ALA A 111 14.50 22.13 2.57
N GLY A 112 14.95 23.38 2.52
CA GLY A 112 16.25 23.77 3.05
C GLY A 112 16.31 23.73 4.58
N GLU A 113 17.46 24.07 5.16
CA GLU A 113 17.67 24.10 6.63
C GLU A 113 16.69 25.06 7.35
N ASN A 114 16.25 26.10 6.65
CA ASN A 114 15.27 27.09 7.08
C ASN A 114 13.80 26.68 6.86
N GLY A 115 13.55 25.48 6.32
CA GLY A 115 12.18 25.05 6.00
C GLY A 115 11.60 25.65 4.72
N VAL A 116 12.43 26.31 3.88
CA VAL A 116 12.01 26.96 2.63
C VAL A 116 12.34 26.07 1.43
N GLN A 117 11.39 25.92 0.52
CA GLN A 117 11.61 25.26 -0.77
C GLN A 117 11.72 26.31 -1.88
N ALA A 118 12.70 26.15 -2.78
CA ALA A 118 12.77 26.91 -4.01
C ALA A 118 11.87 26.24 -5.05
N VAL A 119 10.75 26.89 -5.38
CA VAL A 119 9.77 26.43 -6.35
C VAL A 119 10.04 27.13 -7.68
N LYS A 120 10.63 26.40 -8.64
CA LYS A 120 10.82 26.90 -10.00
C LYS A 120 9.47 26.85 -10.73
N VAL A 121 9.14 27.88 -11.47
CA VAL A 121 7.91 28.00 -12.25
C VAL A 121 8.28 28.35 -13.69
N LEU A 122 7.77 27.57 -14.63
CA LEU A 122 7.81 27.83 -16.06
C LEU A 122 6.52 28.52 -16.46
N ILE A 123 6.62 29.78 -16.83
CA ILE A 123 5.52 30.62 -17.30
C ILE A 123 5.58 30.69 -18.81
N ARG A 124 4.43 30.48 -19.45
CA ARG A 124 4.24 30.61 -20.90
C ARG A 124 3.23 31.70 -21.19
N GLU A 125 3.55 32.57 -22.14
CA GLU A 125 2.71 33.70 -22.51
C GLU A 125 2.50 33.70 -24.03
N PRO A 126 1.28 33.99 -24.54
CA PRO A 126 1.05 34.17 -25.96
C PRO A 126 1.72 35.47 -26.43
N ARG A 127 2.43 35.40 -27.54
CA ARG A 127 3.01 36.54 -28.21
C ARG A 127 1.98 37.16 -29.14
N THR A 128 1.67 38.44 -28.93
CA THR A 128 0.89 39.25 -29.89
C THR A 128 1.81 39.89 -30.93
N GLU A 129 1.28 40.19 -32.12
CA GLU A 129 2.03 40.80 -33.24
C GLU A 129 2.67 42.16 -32.88
N SER A 130 2.15 42.87 -31.88
CA SER A 130 2.67 44.15 -31.38
C SER A 130 3.81 44.01 -30.37
N GLY A 131 4.23 42.80 -30.00
CA GLY A 131 5.24 42.56 -28.95
C GLY A 131 4.78 42.90 -27.52
N ASN A 132 3.61 43.52 -27.38
CA ASN A 132 2.90 43.81 -26.13
C ASN A 132 1.49 43.25 -26.22
N THR A 133 1.08 42.46 -25.22
CA THR A 133 -0.30 41.99 -25.04
C THR A 133 -1.23 43.20 -24.86
N THR A 134 -2.04 43.51 -25.87
CA THR A 134 -3.11 44.51 -25.74
C THR A 134 -4.27 43.86 -25.00
N GLY A 135 -4.25 43.94 -23.66
CA GLY A 135 -5.29 43.39 -22.78
C GLY A 135 -4.73 42.40 -21.76
N THR A 136 -5.41 42.30 -20.64
CA THR A 136 -5.14 41.34 -19.56
C THR A 136 -5.69 39.97 -19.95
N LEU A 137 -4.84 38.94 -20.00
CA LEU A 137 -5.16 37.59 -20.45
C LEU A 137 -5.65 36.71 -19.30
N PRO A 138 -6.53 35.72 -19.56
CA PRO A 138 -6.80 34.69 -18.58
C PRO A 138 -5.54 33.85 -18.31
N ALA A 139 -5.46 33.25 -17.13
CA ALA A 139 -4.30 32.44 -16.75
C ALA A 139 -4.68 31.11 -16.10
N VAL A 140 -3.80 30.11 -16.18
CA VAL A 140 -4.00 28.78 -15.59
C VAL A 140 -2.74 28.30 -14.88
N VAL A 141 -2.90 27.89 -13.63
CA VAL A 141 -1.83 27.22 -12.84
C VAL A 141 -2.04 25.71 -12.87
N PHE A 142 -1.00 24.97 -13.26
CA PHE A 142 -1.02 23.51 -13.35
C PHE A 142 -0.58 22.85 -12.05
N MET A 143 -1.38 21.93 -11.53
CA MET A 143 -1.18 21.24 -10.25
C MET A 143 -0.85 19.77 -10.48
N HIS A 144 0.21 19.30 -9.82
CA HIS A 144 0.77 17.96 -10.04
C HIS A 144 0.02 16.89 -9.26
N GLY A 145 -0.28 15.77 -9.93
CA GLY A 145 -0.70 14.52 -9.30
C GLY A 145 0.39 13.92 -8.39
N ALA A 146 0.24 12.64 -8.02
CA ALA A 146 1.19 11.95 -7.14
C ALA A 146 2.63 11.95 -7.73
N GLY A 147 3.65 11.82 -6.86
CA GLY A 147 5.06 11.87 -7.24
C GLY A 147 5.70 13.26 -7.10
N TYR A 148 6.75 13.53 -7.88
CA TYR A 148 7.62 14.71 -7.75
C TYR A 148 7.84 15.41 -9.09
N GLY A 149 6.75 15.72 -9.79
CA GLY A 149 6.79 16.44 -11.06
C GLY A 149 7.45 17.82 -10.92
N THR A 150 8.11 18.25 -12.00
CA THR A 150 8.79 19.54 -12.12
C THR A 150 8.15 20.39 -13.21
N CYS A 151 8.47 21.69 -13.23
CA CYS A 151 8.03 22.57 -14.31
C CYS A 151 8.55 22.16 -15.71
N ASP A 152 9.64 21.39 -15.76
CA ASP A 152 10.36 21.06 -16.99
C ASP A 152 9.90 19.73 -17.61
N ASN A 153 9.36 18.81 -16.81
CA ASN A 153 9.05 17.43 -17.24
C ASN A 153 7.55 17.08 -17.23
N SER A 154 6.69 18.03 -16.87
CA SER A 154 5.26 17.79 -16.72
C SER A 154 4.46 18.86 -17.46
N PHE A 155 3.34 18.47 -18.04
CA PHE A 155 2.35 19.36 -18.70
C PHE A 155 2.87 20.24 -19.83
N GLY A 156 4.11 20.08 -20.29
CA GLY A 156 4.73 20.99 -21.25
C GLY A 156 3.95 21.09 -22.57
N ASP A 157 3.33 19.99 -23.00
CA ASP A 157 2.46 19.96 -24.18
C ASP A 157 1.14 20.72 -23.96
N VAL A 158 0.30 20.31 -23.00
CA VAL A 158 -1.01 20.95 -22.74
C VAL A 158 -0.85 22.41 -22.34
N ALA A 159 0.15 22.74 -21.52
CA ALA A 159 0.40 24.12 -21.09
C ALA A 159 0.85 25.01 -22.25
N THR A 160 1.59 24.47 -23.23
CA THR A 160 1.97 25.19 -24.45
C THR A 160 0.78 25.35 -25.38
N ASP A 161 0.00 24.29 -25.58
CA ASP A 161 -1.19 24.33 -26.44
C ASP A 161 -2.24 25.32 -25.91
N LEU A 162 -2.49 25.32 -24.60
CA LEU A 162 -3.38 26.28 -23.96
C LEU A 162 -2.81 27.72 -24.02
N ALA A 163 -1.48 27.89 -23.88
CA ALA A 163 -0.86 29.18 -24.05
C ALA A 163 -1.01 29.72 -25.48
N SER A 164 -0.85 28.86 -26.49
CA SER A 164 -1.05 29.20 -27.90
C SER A 164 -2.51 29.56 -28.24
N ALA A 165 -3.46 29.25 -27.35
CA ALA A 165 -4.87 29.63 -27.44
C ALA A 165 -5.21 30.90 -26.62
N GLY A 166 -4.20 31.63 -26.13
CA GLY A 166 -4.40 32.95 -25.51
C GLY A 166 -4.45 32.94 -23.98
N PHE A 167 -3.86 31.95 -23.31
CA PHE A 167 -3.74 31.91 -21.85
C PHE A 167 -2.30 32.13 -21.38
N VAL A 168 -2.12 32.77 -20.23
CA VAL A 168 -0.85 32.67 -19.50
C VAL A 168 -0.86 31.36 -18.71
N THR A 169 0.08 30.46 -18.96
CA THR A 169 0.15 29.18 -18.21
C THR A 169 1.35 29.15 -17.28
N ALA A 170 1.18 28.58 -16.09
CA ALA A 170 2.26 28.38 -15.15
C ALA A 170 2.31 26.93 -14.68
N VAL A 171 3.45 26.28 -14.96
CA VAL A 171 3.77 24.97 -14.40
C VAL A 171 4.89 25.16 -13.39
N LEU A 172 4.66 24.77 -12.15
CA LEU A 172 5.62 24.87 -11.05
C LEU A 172 6.22 23.52 -10.72
N ASP A 173 7.40 23.49 -10.09
CA ASP A 173 7.84 22.31 -9.36
C ASP A 173 6.85 21.99 -8.23
N LYS A 174 6.56 20.70 -8.02
CA LYS A 174 5.62 20.31 -6.97
C LYS A 174 6.11 20.79 -5.59
N PRO A 175 5.26 21.48 -4.80
CA PRO A 175 5.58 21.80 -3.41
C PRO A 175 5.56 20.54 -2.54
N VAL A 176 6.72 20.12 -2.03
CA VAL A 176 6.88 18.84 -1.32
C VAL A 176 7.61 18.96 0.02
N TRP A 177 8.48 19.95 0.20
CA TRP A 177 9.33 20.12 1.40
C TRP A 177 9.99 18.80 1.83
N ASN A 178 9.77 18.35 3.06
CA ASN A 178 10.28 17.08 3.59
C ASN A 178 9.21 15.97 3.60
N THR A 179 8.17 16.09 2.77
CA THR A 179 7.07 15.11 2.67
C THR A 179 7.33 14.08 1.58
N THR A 180 6.73 12.91 1.74
CA THR A 180 6.66 11.85 0.74
C THR A 180 5.25 11.75 0.16
N ASP A 181 5.02 10.87 -0.81
CA ASP A 181 3.65 10.57 -1.29
C ASP A 181 2.74 10.05 -0.17
N ILE A 182 3.31 9.50 0.92
CA ILE A 182 2.55 9.02 2.08
C ILE A 182 2.30 10.14 3.10
N THR A 183 3.25 11.06 3.27
CA THR A 183 3.19 12.12 4.31
C THR A 183 2.84 13.49 3.75
N ARG A 184 2.29 13.55 2.53
CA ARG A 184 1.99 14.78 1.81
C ARG A 184 1.14 15.73 2.66
N ASP A 185 1.53 17.00 2.68
CA ASP A 185 0.82 18.08 3.38
C ASP A 185 -0.04 18.86 2.39
N TYR A 186 -1.26 18.38 2.15
CA TYR A 186 -2.16 18.99 1.15
C TYR A 186 -2.51 20.46 1.45
N PRO A 187 -2.82 20.87 2.70
CA PRO A 187 -3.03 22.29 3.01
C PRO A 187 -1.80 23.17 2.75
N ALA A 188 -0.59 22.72 3.09
CA ALA A 188 0.62 23.48 2.80
C ALA A 188 0.87 23.60 1.28
N SER A 189 0.67 22.50 0.54
CA SER A 189 0.76 22.53 -0.92
C SER A 189 -0.24 23.51 -1.53
N ALA A 190 -1.48 23.56 -1.04
CA ALA A 190 -2.51 24.50 -1.52
C ALA A 190 -2.05 25.95 -1.41
N LYS A 191 -1.47 26.34 -0.26
CA LYS A 191 -0.93 27.69 -0.06
C LYS A 191 0.25 28.01 -0.97
N ALA A 192 1.09 27.03 -1.31
CA ALA A 192 2.17 27.25 -2.27
C ALA A 192 1.65 27.42 -3.71
N TYR A 193 0.63 26.67 -4.12
CA TYR A 193 -0.06 26.91 -5.39
C TYR A 193 -0.70 28.31 -5.42
N ASP A 194 -1.33 28.73 -4.32
CA ASP A 194 -1.90 30.07 -4.17
C ASP A 194 -0.85 31.19 -4.31
N GLN A 195 0.40 30.99 -3.87
CA GLN A 195 1.47 31.96 -4.12
C GLN A 195 1.82 32.12 -5.59
N VAL A 196 1.80 31.03 -6.38
CA VAL A 196 2.01 31.12 -7.83
C VAL A 196 0.82 31.82 -8.49
N ILE A 197 -0.40 31.57 -8.04
CA ILE A 197 -1.60 32.26 -8.49
C ILE A 197 -1.50 33.77 -8.20
N LYS A 198 -1.13 34.17 -6.98
CA LYS A 198 -0.91 35.58 -6.61
C LYS A 198 0.19 36.22 -7.43
N TYR A 199 1.26 35.49 -7.72
CA TYR A 199 2.32 35.96 -8.61
C TYR A 199 1.78 36.25 -10.02
N LEU A 200 0.98 35.35 -10.60
CA LEU A 200 0.38 35.57 -11.91
C LEU A 200 -0.58 36.76 -11.93
N ARG A 201 -1.45 36.87 -10.92
CA ARG A 201 -2.39 37.99 -10.78
C ARG A 201 -1.71 39.37 -10.66
N GLY A 202 -0.45 39.39 -10.22
CA GLY A 202 0.36 40.60 -10.15
C GLY A 202 1.08 40.98 -11.45
N LEU A 203 0.94 40.20 -12.53
CA LEU A 203 1.51 40.50 -13.84
C LEU A 203 0.59 41.43 -14.63
N ASP A 204 1.17 42.46 -15.27
CA ASP A 204 0.41 43.39 -16.12
C ASP A 204 -0.29 42.70 -17.31
N SER A 205 0.21 41.53 -17.73
CA SER A 205 -0.33 40.73 -18.82
C SER A 205 -1.52 39.85 -18.41
N VAL A 206 -1.86 39.74 -17.12
CA VAL A 206 -2.87 38.80 -16.60
C VAL A 206 -4.09 39.53 -16.05
N ASP A 207 -5.28 39.00 -16.31
CA ASP A 207 -6.53 39.46 -15.68
C ASP A 207 -6.71 38.73 -14.35
N ASP A 208 -6.58 39.47 -13.24
CA ASP A 208 -6.73 38.95 -11.87
C ASP A 208 -8.03 38.15 -11.68
N SER A 209 -9.11 38.58 -12.37
CA SER A 209 -10.44 37.97 -12.26
C SER A 209 -10.63 36.71 -13.12
N LYS A 210 -9.62 36.32 -13.91
CA LYS A 210 -9.69 35.20 -14.87
C LYS A 210 -8.57 34.19 -14.70
N VAL A 211 -8.10 34.02 -13.46
CA VAL A 211 -7.10 32.99 -13.13
C VAL A 211 -7.79 31.73 -12.66
N GLY A 212 -7.55 30.63 -13.37
CA GLY A 212 -8.05 29.29 -13.08
C GLY A 212 -6.96 28.30 -12.70
N ILE A 213 -7.36 27.06 -12.43
CA ILE A 213 -6.45 25.96 -12.09
C ILE A 213 -6.68 24.74 -12.98
N TYR A 214 -5.62 23.98 -13.21
CA TYR A 214 -5.66 22.65 -13.81
C TYR A 214 -5.10 21.66 -12.79
N ALA A 215 -5.92 20.73 -12.31
CA ALA A 215 -5.56 19.76 -11.27
C ALA A 215 -5.74 18.32 -11.78
N THR A 216 -4.69 17.52 -11.64
CA THR A 216 -4.67 16.09 -12.00
C THR A 216 -4.61 15.20 -10.76
N SER A 217 -5.45 14.16 -10.72
CA SER A 217 -5.34 13.04 -9.76
C SER A 217 -5.23 13.53 -8.30
N GLU A 218 -4.15 13.20 -7.56
CA GLU A 218 -3.88 13.65 -6.17
C GLU A 218 -4.10 15.16 -5.95
N SER A 219 -3.75 16.03 -6.92
CA SER A 219 -3.87 17.48 -6.73
C SER A 219 -5.30 17.97 -6.62
N THR A 220 -6.30 17.14 -6.93
CA THR A 220 -7.71 17.48 -6.74
C THR A 220 -8.12 17.47 -5.26
N TRP A 221 -7.33 16.82 -4.40
CA TRP A 221 -7.41 17.03 -2.95
C TRP A 221 -6.83 18.38 -2.52
N ILE A 222 -5.75 18.80 -3.18
CA ILE A 222 -5.09 20.09 -2.92
C ILE A 222 -5.98 21.25 -3.40
N SER A 223 -6.62 21.10 -4.57
CA SER A 223 -7.49 22.14 -5.14
C SER A 223 -8.69 22.42 -4.24
N SER A 224 -9.23 21.43 -3.56
CA SER A 224 -10.33 21.63 -2.59
C SER A 224 -9.94 22.60 -1.46
N TYR A 225 -8.73 22.44 -0.90
CA TYR A 225 -8.19 23.38 0.09
C TYR A 225 -7.93 24.77 -0.51
N LEU A 226 -7.32 24.80 -1.69
CA LEU A 226 -7.01 26.05 -2.39
C LEU A 226 -8.28 26.88 -2.67
N LEU A 227 -9.35 26.24 -3.16
CA LEU A 227 -10.61 26.91 -3.48
C LEU A 227 -11.39 27.34 -2.24
N ALA A 228 -11.17 26.69 -1.09
CA ALA A 228 -11.68 27.17 0.19
C ALA A 228 -10.93 28.41 0.68
N ASP A 229 -9.61 28.46 0.47
CA ASP A 229 -8.75 29.58 0.90
C ASP A 229 -8.80 30.78 -0.04
N ASP A 230 -8.97 30.56 -1.35
CA ASP A 230 -9.02 31.58 -2.40
C ASP A 230 -10.31 31.51 -3.24
N PRO A 231 -11.37 32.24 -2.84
CA PRO A 231 -12.64 32.25 -3.57
C PRO A 231 -12.59 33.05 -4.88
N LYS A 232 -11.44 33.64 -5.26
CA LYS A 232 -11.28 34.40 -6.51
C LYS A 232 -10.83 33.55 -7.70
N ILE A 233 -10.61 32.25 -7.53
CA ILE A 233 -10.31 31.35 -8.65
C ILE A 233 -11.53 31.33 -9.59
N ALA A 234 -11.30 31.61 -10.87
CA ALA A 234 -12.39 31.86 -11.82
C ALA A 234 -13.00 30.57 -12.38
N PHE A 235 -12.21 29.51 -12.51
CA PHE A 235 -12.63 28.20 -13.03
C PHE A 235 -11.62 27.12 -12.65
N GLN A 236 -12.02 25.85 -12.72
CA GLN A 236 -11.14 24.71 -12.50
C GLN A 236 -11.26 23.65 -13.61
N ILE A 237 -10.14 23.02 -13.92
CA ILE A 237 -10.04 21.87 -14.82
C ILE A 237 -9.54 20.69 -13.99
N LEU A 238 -10.31 19.61 -13.97
CA LEU A 238 -10.06 18.39 -13.20
C LEU A 238 -9.79 17.23 -14.15
N LEU A 239 -8.54 16.76 -14.17
CA LEU A 239 -8.14 15.58 -14.92
C LEU A 239 -8.15 14.37 -14.01
N SER A 240 -8.97 13.37 -14.35
CA SER A 240 -9.09 12.11 -13.61
C SER A 240 -9.12 12.33 -12.08
N PRO A 241 -10.06 13.14 -11.56
CA PRO A 241 -10.01 13.62 -10.19
C PRO A 241 -10.13 12.50 -9.15
N MET A 242 -9.32 12.60 -8.11
CA MET A 242 -9.48 11.87 -6.85
C MET A 242 -10.50 12.62 -5.97
N VAL A 243 -11.76 12.26 -6.11
CA VAL A 243 -12.86 13.02 -5.48
C VAL A 243 -12.99 12.75 -3.98
N PHE A 244 -12.86 11.50 -3.58
CA PHE A 244 -13.03 11.05 -2.19
C PHE A 244 -11.73 11.11 -1.40
N SER A 245 -11.82 10.96 -0.08
CA SER A 245 -10.65 10.94 0.81
C SER A 245 -9.56 9.96 0.32
N PRO A 246 -8.26 10.21 0.58
CA PRO A 246 -7.21 9.31 0.14
C PRO A 246 -7.40 7.88 0.62
N ARG A 247 -7.94 7.65 1.83
CA ARG A 247 -8.30 6.30 2.30
C ARG A 247 -9.28 5.60 1.36
N GLN A 248 -10.35 6.28 0.97
CA GLN A 248 -11.39 5.71 0.10
C GLN A 248 -10.91 5.57 -1.34
N SER A 249 -10.23 6.58 -1.89
CA SER A 249 -9.75 6.60 -3.26
C SER A 249 -8.64 5.56 -3.49
N LEU A 250 -7.64 5.47 -2.59
CA LEU A 250 -6.61 4.43 -2.68
C LEU A 250 -7.17 3.04 -2.38
N GLY A 251 -8.09 2.95 -1.42
CA GLY A 251 -8.80 1.69 -1.14
C GLY A 251 -9.60 1.21 -2.34
N PHE A 252 -10.29 2.12 -3.04
CA PHE A 252 -11.00 1.85 -4.30
C PHE A 252 -10.03 1.39 -5.37
N PHE A 253 -8.99 2.17 -5.67
CA PHE A 253 -8.00 1.88 -6.70
C PHE A 253 -7.40 0.48 -6.54
N VAL A 254 -6.85 0.18 -5.37
CA VAL A 254 -6.23 -1.13 -5.13
C VAL A 254 -7.27 -2.25 -5.18
N THR A 255 -8.49 -2.00 -4.71
CA THR A 255 -9.58 -3.00 -4.78
C THR A 255 -10.03 -3.28 -6.21
N GLN A 256 -10.22 -2.22 -7.00
CA GLN A 256 -10.63 -2.31 -8.39
C GLN A 256 -9.58 -3.08 -9.19
N ASP A 257 -8.31 -2.74 -9.01
CA ASP A 257 -7.22 -3.42 -9.72
C ASP A 257 -7.07 -4.88 -9.31
N PHE A 258 -7.23 -5.21 -8.02
CA PHE A 258 -7.23 -6.62 -7.58
C PHE A 258 -8.39 -7.39 -8.22
N THR A 259 -9.56 -6.77 -8.32
CA THR A 259 -10.75 -7.36 -8.95
C THR A 259 -10.53 -7.58 -10.44
N LEU A 260 -10.00 -6.57 -11.14
CA LEU A 260 -9.69 -6.63 -12.57
C LEU A 260 -8.57 -7.62 -12.88
N ALA A 261 -7.55 -7.73 -12.02
CA ALA A 261 -6.47 -8.71 -12.15
C ALA A 261 -6.91 -10.16 -11.83
N GLY A 262 -8.13 -10.37 -11.34
CA GLY A 262 -8.62 -11.69 -10.92
C GLY A 262 -7.94 -12.23 -9.66
N ALA A 263 -7.48 -11.35 -8.78
CA ALA A 263 -6.90 -11.75 -7.50
C ALA A 263 -7.97 -12.37 -6.59
N HIS A 264 -7.61 -13.46 -5.88
CA HIS A 264 -8.52 -14.12 -4.94
C HIS A 264 -9.03 -13.15 -3.85
N ASP A 265 -10.29 -13.29 -3.43
CA ASP A 265 -10.95 -12.46 -2.40
C ASP A 265 -10.15 -12.35 -1.09
N GLY A 266 -9.35 -13.37 -0.81
CA GLY A 266 -8.39 -13.38 0.29
C GLY A 266 -7.34 -12.26 0.22
N TYR A 267 -6.72 -12.05 -0.95
CA TYR A 267 -5.80 -10.93 -1.17
C TYR A 267 -6.51 -9.59 -1.12
N GLN A 268 -7.72 -9.51 -1.66
CA GLN A 268 -8.56 -8.33 -1.56
C GLN A 268 -8.82 -7.97 -0.08
N SER A 269 -9.09 -8.95 0.79
CA SER A 269 -9.27 -8.72 2.22
C SER A 269 -8.06 -8.10 2.95
N ILE A 270 -6.84 -8.21 2.39
CA ILE A 270 -5.65 -7.52 2.89
C ILE A 270 -5.79 -6.02 2.69
N VAL A 271 -6.30 -5.60 1.52
CA VAL A 271 -6.53 -4.19 1.15
C VAL A 271 -7.41 -3.52 2.20
N GLN A 272 -8.54 -4.15 2.58
CA GLN A 272 -9.42 -3.57 3.60
C GLN A 272 -8.74 -3.41 4.95
N ARG A 273 -7.91 -4.37 5.35
CA ARG A 273 -7.22 -4.31 6.64
C ARG A 273 -6.16 -3.21 6.65
N VAL A 274 -5.42 -3.06 5.56
CA VAL A 274 -4.44 -1.97 5.39
C VAL A 274 -5.15 -0.62 5.43
N PHE A 275 -6.18 -0.43 4.61
CA PHE A 275 -6.92 0.84 4.53
C PHE A 275 -7.94 1.03 5.65
N SER A 276 -8.09 0.09 6.59
CA SER A 276 -8.81 0.30 7.86
C SER A 276 -7.86 0.57 9.04
N ALA A 277 -6.55 0.57 8.81
CA ALA A 277 -5.61 0.95 9.85
C ALA A 277 -5.80 2.43 10.22
N ASP A 278 -5.83 2.72 11.52
CA ASP A 278 -5.82 4.06 12.06
C ASP A 278 -4.40 4.64 11.96
N THR A 279 -4.13 5.25 10.81
CA THR A 279 -2.85 5.88 10.50
C THR A 279 -2.67 7.19 11.27
N GLY A 280 -3.75 7.81 11.75
CA GLY A 280 -3.71 8.99 12.61
C GLY A 280 -2.97 8.72 13.92
N MET A 281 -3.12 7.53 14.49
CA MET A 281 -2.33 7.07 15.65
C MET A 281 -0.81 7.04 15.41
N LEU A 282 -0.39 6.99 14.14
CA LEU A 282 1.01 6.95 13.72
C LEU A 282 1.50 8.33 13.20
N GLY A 283 0.69 9.38 13.35
CA GLY A 283 1.00 10.72 12.86
C GLY A 283 0.69 10.96 11.38
N LEU A 284 -0.03 10.04 10.73
CA LEU A 284 -0.45 10.12 9.32
C LEU A 284 -1.96 10.43 9.24
N GLY A 285 -2.31 11.70 9.47
CA GLY A 285 -3.69 12.19 9.42
C GLY A 285 -4.19 12.58 8.03
N ASN A 286 -3.34 12.51 7.01
CA ASN A 286 -3.64 12.95 5.65
C ASN A 286 -4.51 11.96 4.86
N LEU A 287 -4.78 10.75 5.37
CA LEU A 287 -5.65 9.77 4.68
C LEU A 287 -7.15 10.05 4.83
N ASP A 288 -7.54 10.78 5.88
CA ASP A 288 -8.94 11.02 6.26
C ASP A 288 -9.35 12.48 6.07
N ILE A 289 -8.73 13.16 5.09
CA ILE A 289 -9.08 14.55 4.77
C ILE A 289 -10.48 14.64 4.14
N HIS A 290 -11.16 15.75 4.42
CA HIS A 290 -12.42 16.10 3.78
C HIS A 290 -12.14 16.90 2.51
N THR A 291 -12.40 16.28 1.36
CA THR A 291 -12.13 16.85 0.03
C THR A 291 -13.41 17.30 -0.70
N LEU A 292 -14.55 16.73 -0.32
CA LEU A 292 -15.88 17.11 -0.80
C LEU A 292 -16.43 18.25 0.06
N ASN A 293 -16.60 19.41 -0.56
CA ASN A 293 -17.20 20.60 0.03
C ASN A 293 -17.84 21.43 -1.11
N PRO A 294 -19.08 21.94 -0.97
CA PRO A 294 -19.73 22.71 -2.02
C PRO A 294 -18.90 23.92 -2.48
N THR A 295 -18.16 24.57 -1.57
CA THR A 295 -17.32 25.73 -1.92
C THR A 295 -16.28 25.41 -3.00
N ALA A 296 -15.69 24.21 -2.96
CA ALA A 296 -14.70 23.78 -3.95
C ALA A 296 -15.32 23.53 -5.33
N TYR A 297 -16.65 23.50 -5.45
CA TYR A 297 -17.36 23.27 -6.70
C TYR A 297 -18.32 24.41 -7.06
N ALA A 298 -18.16 25.58 -6.44
CA ALA A 298 -18.98 26.76 -6.68
C ALA A 298 -18.64 27.51 -7.99
N ILE A 299 -17.62 27.06 -8.72
CA ILE A 299 -17.06 27.72 -9.91
C ILE A 299 -17.18 26.81 -11.14
N PRO A 300 -17.19 27.38 -12.37
CA PRO A 300 -17.18 26.60 -13.60
C PRO A 300 -16.11 25.49 -13.57
N THR A 301 -16.54 24.26 -13.84
CA THR A 301 -15.71 23.07 -13.64
C THR A 301 -15.71 22.18 -14.88
N TYR A 302 -14.53 21.93 -15.44
CA TYR A 302 -14.31 20.92 -16.48
C TYR A 302 -13.78 19.66 -15.84
N VAL A 303 -14.35 18.50 -16.17
CA VAL A 303 -13.90 17.20 -15.69
C VAL A 303 -13.62 16.31 -16.89
N ALA A 304 -12.41 15.75 -16.94
CA ALA A 304 -12.00 14.89 -18.03
C ALA A 304 -11.50 13.54 -17.51
N TYR A 305 -12.05 12.46 -18.05
CA TYR A 305 -11.70 11.08 -17.72
C TYR A 305 -11.24 10.31 -18.95
N GLY A 306 -10.37 9.34 -18.73
CA GLY A 306 -10.05 8.32 -19.71
C GLY A 306 -10.91 7.10 -19.47
N SER A 307 -11.52 6.54 -20.50
CA SER A 307 -12.33 5.32 -20.36
C SER A 307 -11.53 4.10 -19.88
N LYS A 308 -10.19 4.12 -19.97
CA LYS A 308 -9.30 3.10 -19.38
C LYS A 308 -8.73 3.49 -18.01
N ASP A 309 -9.11 4.63 -17.46
CA ASP A 309 -8.67 5.02 -16.12
C ASP A 309 -9.35 4.14 -15.06
N VAL A 310 -8.58 3.17 -14.55
CA VAL A 310 -9.00 2.26 -13.49
C VAL A 310 -8.59 2.76 -12.09
N MET A 311 -7.91 3.91 -11.99
CA MET A 311 -7.50 4.47 -10.71
C MET A 311 -8.62 5.25 -10.02
N THR A 312 -9.51 5.88 -10.79
CA THR A 312 -10.55 6.76 -10.26
C THR A 312 -11.91 6.06 -10.18
N ALA A 313 -12.67 6.37 -9.13
CA ALA A 313 -14.08 6.01 -9.04
C ALA A 313 -14.90 6.96 -9.92
N GLN A 314 -14.86 6.78 -11.24
CA GLN A 314 -15.40 7.76 -12.21
C GLN A 314 -16.89 8.04 -12.01
N VAL A 315 -17.69 6.98 -11.85
CA VAL A 315 -19.15 7.08 -11.75
C VAL A 315 -19.55 7.75 -10.44
N ASP A 316 -19.01 7.28 -9.32
CA ASP A 316 -19.30 7.88 -8.01
C ASP A 316 -18.70 9.28 -7.88
N GLY A 317 -17.52 9.50 -8.47
CA GLY A 317 -16.83 10.79 -8.50
C GLY A 317 -17.62 11.86 -9.26
N VAL A 318 -18.11 11.58 -10.47
CA VAL A 318 -18.93 12.54 -11.23
C VAL A 318 -20.23 12.83 -10.50
N ARG A 319 -20.90 11.83 -9.92
CA ARG A 319 -22.11 12.06 -9.11
C ARG A 319 -21.83 12.98 -7.92
N ALA A 320 -20.72 12.77 -7.22
CA ALA A 320 -20.33 13.60 -6.09
C ALA A 320 -19.98 15.03 -6.53
N ILE A 321 -19.20 15.22 -7.60
CA ILE A 321 -18.88 16.54 -8.16
C ILE A 321 -20.16 17.30 -8.52
N LEU A 322 -21.07 16.67 -9.26
CA LEU A 322 -22.36 17.29 -9.63
C LEU A 322 -23.20 17.62 -8.39
N HIS A 323 -23.21 16.73 -7.40
CA HIS A 323 -23.94 16.96 -6.14
C HIS A 323 -23.42 18.18 -5.39
N GLU A 324 -22.10 18.27 -5.16
CA GLU A 324 -21.47 19.40 -4.47
C GLU A 324 -21.63 20.71 -5.26
N ALA A 325 -21.48 20.66 -6.58
CA ALA A 325 -21.70 21.82 -7.45
C ALA A 325 -23.14 22.34 -7.33
N HIS A 326 -24.15 21.47 -7.41
CA HIS A 326 -25.54 21.88 -7.25
C HIS A 326 -25.85 22.40 -5.84
N GLN A 327 -25.21 21.88 -4.79
CA GLN A 327 -25.33 22.44 -3.44
C GLN A 327 -24.81 23.88 -3.35
N ALA A 328 -23.82 24.22 -4.19
CA ALA A 328 -23.29 25.58 -4.33
C ALA A 328 -24.01 26.43 -5.39
N ASP A 329 -25.16 25.98 -5.90
CA ASP A 329 -25.92 26.61 -7.00
C ASP A 329 -25.11 26.74 -8.32
N ASN A 330 -24.12 25.87 -8.50
CA ASN A 330 -23.34 25.79 -9.72
C ASN A 330 -23.84 24.66 -10.63
N TRP A 331 -24.33 25.04 -11.80
CA TRP A 331 -24.78 24.13 -12.87
C TRP A 331 -23.82 24.12 -14.07
N ASP A 332 -22.67 24.80 -13.95
CA ASP A 332 -21.66 24.92 -14.99
C ASP A 332 -20.56 23.87 -14.83
N VAL A 333 -20.97 22.60 -14.87
CA VAL A 333 -20.08 21.44 -14.82
C VAL A 333 -20.12 20.72 -16.16
N THR A 334 -18.95 20.59 -16.79
CA THR A 334 -18.79 19.91 -18.08
C THR A 334 -17.90 18.68 -17.89
N VAL A 335 -18.42 17.51 -18.23
CA VAL A 335 -17.76 16.21 -18.10
C VAL A 335 -17.50 15.64 -19.48
N ARG A 336 -16.26 15.21 -19.73
CA ARG A 336 -15.83 14.52 -20.94
C ARG A 336 -15.13 13.20 -20.61
N SER A 337 -15.53 12.15 -21.29
CA SER A 337 -14.94 10.82 -21.17
C SER A 337 -14.34 10.40 -22.51
N TYR A 338 -13.02 10.25 -22.55
CA TYR A 338 -12.29 9.99 -23.78
C TYR A 338 -12.10 8.48 -24.00
N PRO A 339 -12.53 7.95 -25.15
CA PRO A 339 -12.37 6.53 -25.46
C PRO A 339 -10.88 6.16 -25.54
N VAL A 340 -10.52 4.98 -25.03
CA VAL A 340 -9.17 4.39 -25.08
C VAL A 340 -8.09 5.13 -24.26
N ALA A 341 -8.37 6.32 -23.75
CA ALA A 341 -7.42 7.12 -22.98
C ALA A 341 -7.19 6.56 -21.56
N ASN A 342 -5.94 6.62 -21.10
CA ASN A 342 -5.51 6.22 -19.75
C ASN A 342 -5.77 7.30 -18.67
N HIS A 343 -5.23 7.14 -17.47
CA HIS A 343 -5.45 8.04 -16.33
C HIS A 343 -4.96 9.47 -16.60
N VAL A 344 -3.92 9.64 -17.43
CA VAL A 344 -3.42 10.96 -17.87
C VAL A 344 -3.93 11.42 -19.25
N LEU A 345 -4.98 10.77 -19.76
CA LEU A 345 -5.64 11.00 -21.05
C LEU A 345 -4.76 10.82 -22.28
N ARG A 346 -3.75 9.95 -22.16
CA ARG A 346 -2.90 9.54 -23.28
C ARG A 346 -3.31 8.18 -23.84
N LEU A 347 -2.87 7.92 -25.07
CA LEU A 347 -2.98 6.64 -25.73
C LEU A 347 -1.72 5.82 -25.45
N GLY A 348 -1.89 4.61 -24.91
CA GLY A 348 -0.77 3.70 -24.60
C GLY A 348 -0.44 3.61 -23.10
N ASP A 349 0.76 3.12 -22.81
CA ASP A 349 1.26 2.85 -21.45
C ASP A 349 1.80 4.15 -20.82
N GLU A 350 1.41 4.44 -19.58
CA GLU A 350 1.83 5.65 -18.86
C GLU A 350 3.32 5.67 -18.48
N SER A 351 3.97 4.52 -18.45
CA SER A 351 5.42 4.43 -18.22
C SER A 351 6.24 4.87 -19.44
N GLU A 352 5.63 4.96 -20.62
CA GLU A 352 6.29 5.40 -21.85
C GLU A 352 6.20 6.92 -22.01
N SER A 353 7.36 7.57 -22.15
CA SER A 353 7.42 9.01 -22.40
C SER A 353 7.00 9.36 -23.83
N GLY A 354 6.19 10.41 -23.99
CA GLY A 354 5.86 10.96 -25.31
C GLY A 354 4.67 10.29 -26.02
N THR A 355 3.88 9.51 -25.28
CA THR A 355 2.61 8.98 -25.79
C THR A 355 1.64 10.11 -26.17
N PRO A 356 0.91 10.00 -27.30
CA PRO A 356 0.00 11.06 -27.75
C PRO A 356 -1.23 11.16 -26.83
N PHE A 357 -1.85 12.33 -26.76
CA PHE A 357 -3.15 12.48 -26.10
C PHE A 357 -4.26 11.79 -26.90
N ALA A 358 -5.38 11.51 -26.22
CA ALA A 358 -6.63 11.18 -26.90
C ALA A 358 -7.03 12.33 -27.83
N ASP A 359 -7.42 11.99 -29.06
CA ASP A 359 -7.49 12.92 -30.21
C ASP A 359 -8.18 14.26 -29.89
N ALA A 360 -9.41 14.24 -29.37
CA ALA A 360 -10.21 15.44 -29.13
C ALA A 360 -9.91 16.15 -27.79
N TYR A 361 -9.17 15.52 -26.88
CA TYR A 361 -9.04 15.98 -25.51
C TYR A 361 -8.50 17.41 -25.41
N VAL A 362 -7.39 17.69 -26.08
CA VAL A 362 -6.72 18.99 -25.95
C VAL A 362 -7.55 20.10 -26.61
N SER A 363 -8.20 19.82 -27.75
CA SER A 363 -9.08 20.80 -28.39
C SER A 363 -10.30 21.12 -27.54
N ASP A 364 -10.97 20.11 -26.98
CA ASP A 364 -12.16 20.31 -26.16
C ASP A 364 -11.85 21.10 -24.89
N LEU A 365 -10.73 20.79 -24.24
CA LEU A 365 -10.25 21.52 -23.07
C LEU A 365 -9.98 22.99 -23.40
N ILE A 366 -9.34 23.25 -24.54
CA ILE A 366 -9.05 24.60 -25.00
C ILE A 366 -10.35 25.34 -25.28
N ASP A 367 -11.25 24.75 -26.06
CA ASP A 367 -12.53 25.37 -26.42
C ASP A 367 -13.37 25.67 -25.17
N TRP A 368 -13.41 24.74 -24.21
CA TRP A 368 -14.03 24.95 -22.89
C TRP A 368 -13.42 26.12 -22.14
N SER A 369 -12.08 26.16 -22.04
CA SER A 369 -11.36 27.21 -21.30
C SER A 369 -11.58 28.59 -21.94
N VAL A 370 -11.45 28.66 -23.27
CA VAL A 370 -11.63 29.85 -24.10
C VAL A 370 -13.05 30.42 -23.98
N GLY A 371 -14.07 29.57 -24.03
CA GLY A 371 -15.47 29.98 -23.85
C GLY A 371 -15.77 30.43 -22.42
N THR A 372 -15.34 29.66 -21.43
CA THR A 372 -15.58 29.92 -20.00
C THR A 372 -14.91 31.23 -19.56
N SER A 373 -13.65 31.46 -19.91
CA SER A 373 -12.93 32.71 -19.57
C SER A 373 -13.50 33.98 -20.22
N ARG A 374 -14.35 33.83 -21.25
CA ARG A 374 -15.09 34.92 -21.89
C ARG A 374 -16.52 35.06 -21.37
N GLY A 375 -16.95 34.20 -20.43
CA GLY A 375 -18.31 34.21 -19.90
C GLY A 375 -19.35 33.78 -20.93
N LEU A 376 -18.95 33.00 -21.94
CA LEU A 376 -19.89 32.47 -22.94
C LEU A 376 -20.71 31.33 -22.33
N LYS A 377 -21.93 31.14 -22.84
CA LYS A 377 -22.80 30.04 -22.41
C LYS A 377 -22.55 28.80 -23.25
N GLN A 378 -22.19 27.68 -22.62
CA GLN A 378 -22.02 26.40 -23.33
C GLN A 378 -23.34 25.94 -23.97
N THR A 379 -23.26 25.44 -25.21
CA THR A 379 -24.37 24.89 -25.99
C THR A 379 -24.28 23.39 -26.21
N SER A 380 -23.07 22.82 -26.15
CA SER A 380 -22.85 21.37 -26.15
C SER A 380 -23.33 20.71 -24.87
N GLU A 381 -23.63 19.41 -24.95
CA GLU A 381 -24.07 18.62 -23.80
C GLU A 381 -23.07 18.65 -22.64
N ARG A 382 -23.60 18.68 -21.42
CA ARG A 382 -22.77 18.78 -20.20
C ARG A 382 -22.00 17.50 -19.91
N VAL A 383 -22.54 16.33 -20.26
CA VAL A 383 -21.88 15.03 -20.05
C VAL A 383 -21.81 14.30 -21.38
N ALA A 384 -20.61 14.13 -21.94
CA ALA A 384 -20.41 13.60 -23.29
C ALA A 384 -19.15 12.72 -23.42
N GLY A 385 -19.07 11.96 -24.51
CA GLY A 385 -18.02 10.99 -24.81
C GLY A 385 -18.41 9.56 -24.46
N ALA A 386 -17.44 8.72 -24.12
CA ALA A 386 -17.69 7.33 -23.76
C ALA A 386 -18.45 7.22 -22.42
N ASN A 387 -19.33 6.23 -22.29
CA ASN A 387 -19.98 5.93 -21.01
C ASN A 387 -18.94 5.76 -19.89
N LEU A 388 -19.20 6.37 -18.74
CA LEU A 388 -18.37 6.16 -17.56
C LEU A 388 -18.65 4.77 -17.00
N TYR A 389 -17.59 4.09 -16.59
CA TYR A 389 -17.66 2.75 -16.03
C TYR A 389 -16.85 2.67 -14.74
N GLN A 390 -17.37 1.92 -13.77
CA GLN A 390 -16.72 1.66 -12.50
C GLN A 390 -17.03 0.23 -12.09
N SER A 391 -16.01 -0.62 -11.90
CA SER A 391 -16.22 -2.07 -11.73
C SER A 391 -16.83 -2.43 -10.38
N ILE A 392 -16.58 -1.61 -9.38
CA ILE A 392 -17.02 -1.78 -7.99
C ILE A 392 -17.59 -0.47 -7.45
N GLY A 393 -18.34 -0.52 -6.35
CA GLY A 393 -18.70 0.65 -5.57
C GLY A 393 -17.51 1.26 -4.82
N LEU A 394 -17.58 2.55 -4.51
CA LEU A 394 -16.64 3.15 -3.57
C LEU A 394 -16.68 2.39 -2.22
N PRO A 395 -15.53 1.97 -1.65
CA PRO A 395 -15.50 1.19 -0.42
C PRO A 395 -15.83 2.05 0.81
N GLY A 396 -17.11 2.36 1.00
CA GLY A 396 -17.61 3.23 2.08
C GLY A 396 -17.40 2.70 3.50
N ALA A 397 -17.11 1.40 3.65
CA ALA A 397 -16.82 0.77 4.94
C ALA A 397 -15.39 1.03 5.45
N LEU A 398 -14.50 1.59 4.62
CA LEU A 398 -13.14 1.93 5.01
C LEU A 398 -13.15 3.12 5.96
N GLN A 399 -12.85 2.83 7.22
CA GLN A 399 -12.76 3.80 8.31
C GLN A 399 -11.64 3.36 9.24
N PRO A 400 -10.98 4.31 9.95
CA PRO A 400 -9.93 3.98 10.90
C PRO A 400 -10.45 3.06 12.03
N ARG A 401 -9.72 1.98 12.32
CA ARG A 401 -10.04 1.00 13.37
C ARG A 401 -8.91 0.92 14.40
N PRO A 402 -8.95 1.73 15.47
CA PRO A 402 -7.86 1.82 16.45
C PRO A 402 -7.49 0.48 17.09
N VAL A 403 -8.49 -0.29 17.54
CA VAL A 403 -8.27 -1.58 18.21
C VAL A 403 -7.60 -2.59 17.28
N GLY A 404 -8.11 -2.72 16.05
CA GLY A 404 -7.53 -3.60 15.03
C GLY A 404 -6.11 -3.18 14.65
N THR A 405 -5.84 -1.87 14.64
CA THR A 405 -4.53 -1.29 14.34
C THR A 405 -3.51 -1.62 15.42
N VAL A 406 -3.85 -1.41 16.70
CA VAL A 406 -2.96 -1.76 17.83
C VAL A 406 -2.69 -3.26 17.85
N TYR A 407 -3.73 -4.08 17.67
CA TYR A 407 -3.57 -5.53 17.61
C TYR A 407 -2.63 -5.95 16.47
N GLY A 408 -2.87 -5.42 15.27
CA GLY A 408 -2.02 -5.64 14.10
C GLY A 408 -0.57 -5.23 14.37
N LEU A 409 -0.34 -4.03 14.90
CA LEU A 409 1.00 -3.51 15.20
C LEU A 409 1.73 -4.39 16.22
N VAL A 410 1.06 -4.80 17.31
CA VAL A 410 1.65 -5.69 18.32
C VAL A 410 2.05 -7.02 17.70
N ILE A 411 1.21 -7.63 16.86
CA ILE A 411 1.55 -8.89 16.18
C ILE A 411 2.75 -8.71 15.27
N HIS A 412 2.77 -7.69 14.41
CA HIS A 412 3.83 -7.50 13.42
C HIS A 412 5.18 -7.17 14.08
N VAL A 413 5.20 -6.20 15.00
CA VAL A 413 6.43 -5.80 15.70
C VAL A 413 6.98 -6.97 16.52
N THR A 414 6.12 -7.67 17.28
CA THR A 414 6.56 -8.80 18.08
C THR A 414 7.06 -9.95 17.19
N MET A 415 6.36 -10.26 16.09
CA MET A 415 6.81 -11.26 15.13
C MET A 415 8.18 -10.93 14.55
N LEU A 416 8.41 -9.69 14.12
CA LEU A 416 9.69 -9.25 13.56
C LEU A 416 10.82 -9.34 14.60
N LEU A 417 10.59 -8.87 15.83
CA LEU A 417 11.57 -8.98 16.92
C LEU A 417 11.92 -10.43 17.23
N LEU A 418 10.90 -11.31 17.27
CA LEU A 418 11.08 -12.74 17.49
C LEU A 418 11.82 -13.44 16.34
N LEU A 419 11.54 -13.07 15.09
CA LEU A 419 12.26 -13.55 13.90
C LEU A 419 13.74 -13.14 13.95
N CYS A 420 14.02 -11.88 14.26
CA CYS A 420 15.39 -11.37 14.43
C CYS A 420 16.13 -12.11 15.54
N ALA A 421 15.52 -12.23 16.73
CA ALA A 421 16.11 -12.94 17.86
C ALA A 421 16.36 -14.43 17.53
N SER A 422 15.40 -15.08 16.87
CA SER A 422 15.52 -16.46 16.39
C SER A 422 16.64 -16.62 15.37
N ALA A 423 16.78 -15.69 14.42
CA ALA A 423 17.84 -15.71 13.42
C ALA A 423 19.23 -15.59 14.07
N VAL A 424 19.41 -14.62 14.98
CA VAL A 424 20.67 -14.45 15.74
C VAL A 424 20.99 -15.71 16.54
N LEU A 425 20.03 -16.28 17.25
CA LEU A 425 20.25 -17.47 18.07
C LEU A 425 20.51 -18.72 17.20
N ALA A 426 19.87 -18.82 16.04
CA ALA A 426 20.11 -19.87 15.06
C ALA A 426 21.53 -19.78 14.48
N LEU A 427 22.04 -18.57 14.20
CA LEU A 427 23.43 -18.37 13.75
C LEU A 427 24.43 -18.76 14.84
N ILE A 428 24.18 -18.39 16.10
CA ILE A 428 25.01 -18.80 17.25
C ILE A 428 25.00 -20.33 17.38
N ALA A 429 23.81 -20.95 17.29
CA ALA A 429 23.64 -22.39 17.33
C ALA A 429 24.38 -23.09 16.18
N LEU A 430 24.29 -22.56 14.96
CA LEU A 430 24.99 -23.04 13.77
C LEU A 430 26.51 -22.94 13.95
N ALA A 431 27.03 -21.79 14.38
CA ALA A 431 28.45 -21.60 14.65
C ALA A 431 28.96 -22.60 15.71
N ARG A 432 28.19 -22.84 16.78
CA ARG A 432 28.51 -23.86 17.78
C ARG A 432 28.51 -25.27 17.18
N VAL A 433 27.50 -25.62 16.39
CA VAL A 433 27.42 -26.93 15.69
C VAL A 433 28.62 -27.13 14.77
N LEU A 434 28.98 -26.12 13.98
CA LEU A 434 30.12 -26.16 13.07
C LEU A 434 31.45 -26.28 13.84
N ARG A 435 31.64 -25.53 14.92
CA ARG A 435 32.83 -25.61 15.79
C ARG A 435 32.98 -26.99 16.41
N VAL A 436 31.91 -27.54 16.99
CA VAL A 436 31.90 -28.89 17.59
C VAL A 436 32.16 -29.96 16.54
N ARG A 437 31.53 -29.88 15.36
CA ARG A 437 31.78 -30.80 14.23
C ARG A 437 33.20 -30.68 13.69
N ALA A 438 33.77 -29.48 13.62
CA ALA A 438 35.14 -29.26 13.16
C ALA A 438 36.18 -29.81 14.16
N ARG A 439 35.94 -29.66 15.47
CA ARG A 439 36.77 -30.29 16.51
C ARG A 439 36.68 -31.81 16.46
N TRP A 440 35.48 -32.37 16.33
CA TRP A 440 35.30 -33.82 16.18
C TRP A 440 35.94 -34.36 14.90
N ARG A 441 35.79 -33.68 13.75
CA ARG A 441 36.45 -34.06 12.49
C ARG A 441 37.98 -33.96 12.53
N ARG A 442 38.54 -33.11 13.39
CA ARG A 442 39.99 -33.05 13.64
C ARG A 442 40.43 -34.24 14.50
N ALA A 443 39.81 -34.42 15.66
CA ALA A 443 40.10 -35.56 16.54
C ALA A 443 39.91 -36.93 15.85
N ALA A 444 38.89 -37.07 14.98
CA ALA A 444 38.67 -38.29 14.20
C ALA A 444 39.68 -38.51 13.07
N ARG A 445 40.33 -37.45 12.57
CA ARG A 445 41.46 -37.54 11.62
C ARG A 445 42.74 -37.90 12.35
N ASP A 446 43.04 -37.20 13.45
CA ASP A 446 44.21 -37.48 14.29
C ASP A 446 44.20 -38.93 14.83
N ALA A 447 43.02 -39.47 15.13
CA ALA A 447 42.84 -40.88 15.53
C ALA A 447 42.99 -41.89 14.37
N ARG A 448 42.81 -41.45 13.11
CA ARG A 448 43.03 -42.28 11.91
C ARG A 448 44.47 -42.25 11.41
N ASP A 449 45.18 -41.14 11.62
CA ASP A 449 46.53 -40.88 11.08
C ASP A 449 47.69 -41.40 11.96
N GLY A 450 47.41 -42.12 13.07
CA GLY A 450 48.35 -43.10 13.63
C GLY A 450 49.27 -42.70 14.80
N HIS A 451 48.82 -41.89 15.77
CA HIS A 451 49.61 -41.58 16.99
C HIS A 451 48.89 -41.81 18.33
N GLY A 452 47.95 -42.75 18.44
CA GLY A 452 47.31 -43.09 19.72
C GLY A 452 46.75 -44.50 19.78
N HIS A 453 47.16 -45.25 20.80
CA HIS A 453 46.68 -46.60 21.10
C HIS A 453 45.14 -46.66 21.22
N GLY A 454 44.50 -47.48 20.37
CA GLY A 454 43.31 -48.28 20.70
C GLY A 454 42.04 -47.60 21.24
N GLY A 455 41.85 -46.30 21.07
CA GLY A 455 40.65 -45.60 21.58
C GLY A 455 39.49 -45.62 20.58
N ALA A 456 38.35 -46.23 20.95
CA ALA A 456 37.12 -46.19 20.17
C ALA A 456 36.74 -44.74 19.81
N ILE A 457 36.39 -44.49 18.53
CA ILE A 457 35.94 -43.16 18.07
C ILE A 457 34.72 -42.75 18.91
N ALA A 458 34.87 -41.73 19.74
CA ALA A 458 33.76 -41.17 20.50
C ALA A 458 32.61 -40.79 19.55
N GLY A 459 31.40 -41.23 19.90
CA GLY A 459 30.20 -41.01 19.10
C GLY A 459 30.00 -39.54 18.73
N LYS A 460 29.36 -39.29 17.58
CA LYS A 460 29.16 -37.94 17.02
C LYS A 460 28.56 -36.99 18.08
N PRO A 461 29.25 -35.91 18.47
CA PRO A 461 28.80 -35.06 19.56
C PRO A 461 27.54 -34.27 19.18
N SER A 462 26.55 -34.25 20.08
CA SER A 462 25.35 -33.43 19.94
C SER A 462 25.61 -32.01 20.48
N ALA A 463 25.88 -31.07 19.57
CA ALA A 463 26.24 -29.70 19.94
C ALA A 463 25.12 -28.90 20.64
N LEU A 464 23.86 -29.21 20.32
CA LEU A 464 22.66 -28.56 20.88
C LEU A 464 21.93 -29.45 21.90
N GLY A 465 22.23 -30.75 21.92
CA GLY A 465 21.71 -31.65 22.94
C GLY A 465 20.23 -32.00 22.80
N PHE A 466 19.59 -31.73 21.65
CA PHE A 466 18.20 -32.08 21.41
C PHE A 466 17.97 -33.58 21.62
N ALA A 467 16.95 -33.90 22.41
CA ALA A 467 16.54 -35.27 22.71
C ALA A 467 15.18 -35.56 22.09
N HIS A 468 14.79 -36.84 22.08
CA HIS A 468 13.45 -37.29 21.68
C HIS A 468 12.96 -36.68 20.36
N GLY A 469 13.85 -36.49 19.37
CA GLY A 469 13.48 -35.96 18.04
C GLY A 469 12.97 -34.51 17.99
N PHE A 470 13.03 -33.73 19.08
CA PHE A 470 12.59 -32.33 19.10
C PHE A 470 13.38 -31.44 18.15
N GLY A 471 14.66 -31.75 17.87
CA GLY A 471 15.47 -31.02 16.89
C GLY A 471 14.91 -31.14 15.47
N ASN A 472 14.51 -32.35 15.05
CA ASN A 472 13.90 -32.55 13.73
C ASN A 472 12.49 -31.93 13.68
N ALA A 473 11.71 -32.05 14.75
CA ALA A 473 10.39 -31.44 14.83
C ALA A 473 10.45 -29.91 14.72
N LEU A 474 11.38 -29.28 15.44
CA LEU A 474 11.63 -27.83 15.36
C LEU A 474 12.08 -27.42 13.96
N LEU A 475 12.99 -28.17 13.34
CA LEU A 475 13.46 -27.90 11.99
C LEU A 475 12.32 -27.99 10.97
N THR A 476 11.54 -29.07 10.99
CA THR A 476 10.37 -29.23 10.10
C THR A 476 9.36 -28.12 10.31
N LEU A 477 9.03 -27.79 11.56
CA LEU A 477 8.11 -26.70 11.89
C LEU A 477 8.62 -25.36 11.33
N THR A 478 9.90 -25.06 11.53
CA THR A 478 10.52 -23.81 11.07
C THR A 478 10.51 -23.74 9.55
N LEU A 479 10.99 -24.79 8.87
CA LEU A 479 11.06 -24.81 7.42
C LEU A 479 9.68 -24.70 6.77
N THR A 480 8.67 -25.43 7.28
CA THR A 480 7.31 -25.37 6.73
C THR A 480 6.63 -24.03 6.97
N THR A 481 6.74 -23.46 8.18
CA THR A 481 6.17 -22.14 8.50
C THR A 481 6.84 -21.03 7.69
N MET A 482 8.18 -21.06 7.57
CA MET A 482 8.94 -20.08 6.77
C MET A 482 8.70 -20.24 5.27
N ALA A 483 8.59 -21.46 4.75
CA ALA A 483 8.20 -21.69 3.36
C ALA A 483 6.81 -21.11 3.07
N THR A 484 5.85 -21.30 3.98
CA THR A 484 4.50 -20.71 3.86
C THR A 484 4.58 -19.18 3.83
N LEU A 485 5.39 -18.58 4.70
CA LEU A 485 5.59 -17.13 4.74
C LEU A 485 6.20 -16.58 3.45
N LEU A 486 7.18 -17.30 2.87
CA LEU A 486 7.78 -16.93 1.59
C LEU A 486 6.77 -17.04 0.45
N VAL A 487 5.96 -18.10 0.39
CA VAL A 487 4.92 -18.26 -0.63
C VAL A 487 3.85 -17.17 -0.49
N PHE A 488 3.48 -16.81 0.74
CA PHE A 488 2.57 -15.71 1.02
C PHE A 488 3.09 -14.38 0.45
N PHE A 489 4.34 -14.01 0.75
CA PHE A 489 4.93 -12.78 0.21
C PHE A 489 5.17 -12.84 -1.30
N ALA A 490 5.50 -14.01 -1.86
CA ALA A 490 5.64 -14.17 -3.30
C ALA A 490 4.29 -13.99 -4.02
N GLY A 491 3.21 -14.59 -3.52
CA GLY A 491 1.87 -14.41 -4.07
C GLY A 491 1.39 -12.97 -3.95
N LEU A 492 1.56 -12.35 -2.77
CA LEU A 492 1.23 -10.94 -2.57
C LEU A 492 2.03 -10.01 -3.49
N GLY A 493 3.33 -10.28 -3.68
CA GLY A 493 4.18 -9.51 -4.59
C GLY A 493 3.74 -9.59 -6.05
N GLN A 494 3.25 -10.75 -6.51
CA GLN A 494 2.70 -10.90 -7.85
C GLN A 494 1.41 -10.08 -8.03
N VAL A 495 0.52 -10.09 -7.04
CA VAL A 495 -0.71 -9.27 -7.07
C VAL A 495 -0.36 -7.78 -7.12
N ILE A 496 0.59 -7.32 -6.29
CA ILE A 496 1.06 -5.92 -6.30
C ILE A 496 1.60 -5.54 -7.68
N MET A 497 2.40 -6.40 -8.33
CA MET A 497 2.89 -6.14 -9.68
C MET A 497 1.77 -6.08 -10.72
N GLY A 498 0.75 -6.93 -10.61
CA GLY A 498 -0.45 -6.88 -11.47
C GLY A 498 -1.17 -5.53 -11.38
N VAL A 499 -1.34 -5.01 -10.16
CA VAL A 499 -1.90 -3.66 -9.93
C VAL A 499 -1.05 -2.59 -10.59
N VAL A 500 0.27 -2.62 -10.40
CA VAL A 500 1.17 -1.62 -11.01
C VAL A 500 1.04 -1.60 -12.54
N HIS A 501 0.89 -2.76 -13.18
CA HIS A 501 0.69 -2.82 -14.63
C HIS A 501 -0.67 -2.28 -15.08
N LEU A 502 -1.75 -2.60 -14.36
CA LEU A 502 -3.10 -2.08 -14.65
C LEU A 502 -3.15 -0.56 -14.49
N ALA A 503 -2.54 -0.06 -13.42
CA ALA A 503 -2.36 1.35 -13.13
C ALA A 503 -1.69 2.11 -14.29
N TRP A 504 -0.71 1.50 -14.96
CA TRP A 504 -0.05 2.10 -16.13
C TRP A 504 -0.82 1.96 -17.45
N GLY A 505 -2.03 1.39 -17.43
CA GLY A 505 -2.90 1.26 -18.60
C GLY A 505 -2.77 -0.06 -19.37
N ALA A 506 -2.12 -1.09 -18.80
CA ALA A 506 -2.09 -2.43 -19.38
C ALA A 506 -3.49 -3.09 -19.34
N ALA A 507 -3.74 -4.01 -20.28
CA ALA A 507 -4.94 -4.83 -20.23
C ALA A 507 -4.86 -5.88 -19.10
N PRO A 508 -5.99 -6.26 -18.47
CA PRO A 508 -6.03 -7.35 -17.51
C PRO A 508 -5.47 -8.66 -18.09
N SER A 509 -4.76 -9.45 -17.28
CA SER A 509 -4.23 -10.74 -17.75
C SER A 509 -5.37 -11.74 -17.95
N GLU A 510 -5.44 -12.37 -19.13
CA GLU A 510 -6.46 -13.38 -19.47
C GLU A 510 -6.40 -14.63 -18.56
N GLU A 511 -5.24 -14.91 -17.96
CA GLU A 511 -5.06 -15.99 -16.98
C GLU A 511 -4.46 -15.48 -15.66
N PRO A 512 -5.29 -15.13 -14.65
CA PRO A 512 -4.84 -14.70 -13.32
C PRO A 512 -3.96 -15.71 -12.59
N GLY A 513 -4.05 -17.00 -12.96
CA GLY A 513 -3.17 -18.11 -12.57
C GLY A 513 -2.70 -18.07 -11.10
N VAL A 514 -1.49 -17.57 -10.88
CA VAL A 514 -0.85 -17.51 -9.55
C VAL A 514 -1.59 -16.58 -8.59
N MET A 515 -2.15 -15.46 -9.05
CA MET A 515 -2.87 -14.48 -8.20
C MET A 515 -4.15 -15.05 -7.59
N TYR A 516 -4.77 -16.02 -8.28
CA TYR A 516 -5.95 -16.72 -7.78
C TYR A 516 -5.58 -17.97 -6.97
N TRP A 517 -4.80 -18.90 -7.55
CA TRP A 517 -4.55 -20.21 -6.95
C TRP A 517 -3.57 -20.20 -5.76
N SER A 518 -2.71 -19.19 -5.64
CA SER A 518 -1.75 -19.14 -4.53
C SER A 518 -2.43 -19.03 -3.18
N TRP A 519 -3.53 -18.27 -3.06
CA TRP A 519 -4.26 -18.14 -1.79
C TRP A 519 -4.74 -19.47 -1.22
N PRO A 520 -5.60 -20.26 -1.90
CA PRO A 520 -6.07 -21.55 -1.37
C PRO A 520 -4.91 -22.54 -1.13
N VAL A 521 -3.84 -22.49 -1.93
CA VAL A 521 -2.64 -23.29 -1.68
C VAL A 521 -2.00 -22.92 -0.35
N ILE A 522 -1.83 -21.63 -0.05
CA ILE A 522 -1.28 -21.16 1.23
C ILE A 522 -2.22 -21.58 2.39
N GLN A 523 -3.53 -21.55 2.20
CA GLN A 523 -4.47 -22.02 3.22
C GLN A 523 -4.31 -23.52 3.52
N VAL A 524 -4.18 -24.37 2.48
CA VAL A 524 -3.93 -25.82 2.64
C VAL A 524 -2.59 -26.07 3.32
N VAL A 525 -1.54 -25.35 2.92
CA VAL A 525 -0.22 -25.45 3.55
C VAL A 525 -0.29 -25.03 5.02
N SER A 526 -1.07 -24.00 5.35
CA SER A 526 -1.26 -23.53 6.73
C SER A 526 -1.95 -24.59 7.60
N ILE A 527 -2.93 -25.33 7.06
CA ILE A 527 -3.53 -26.49 7.74
C ILE A 527 -2.47 -27.55 8.05
N MET A 528 -1.59 -27.85 7.09
CA MET A 528 -0.48 -28.80 7.30
C MET A 528 0.52 -28.31 8.35
N VAL A 529 0.78 -27.00 8.42
CA VAL A 529 1.63 -26.39 9.45
C VAL A 529 0.98 -26.53 10.84
N ILE A 530 -0.33 -26.29 10.97
CA ILE A 530 -1.05 -26.48 12.25
C ILE A 530 -1.05 -27.96 12.65
N TRP A 531 -1.13 -28.88 11.70
CA TRP A 531 -0.95 -30.30 11.97
C TRP A 531 0.47 -30.64 12.46
N ALA A 532 1.50 -30.02 11.88
CA ALA A 532 2.87 -30.17 12.40
C ALA A 532 2.99 -29.66 13.84
N TRP A 533 2.34 -28.53 14.14
CA TRP A 533 2.24 -27.96 15.49
C TRP A 533 1.58 -28.89 16.50
N SER A 534 0.45 -29.50 16.14
CA SER A 534 -0.26 -30.43 17.03
C SER A 534 0.63 -31.62 17.44
N ARG A 535 1.47 -32.09 16.52
CA ARG A 535 2.45 -33.15 16.80
C ARG A 535 3.60 -32.70 17.70
N VAL A 536 4.02 -31.42 17.63
CA VAL A 536 5.02 -30.87 18.55
C VAL A 536 4.45 -30.84 19.97
N PHE A 537 3.24 -30.33 20.16
CA PHE A 537 2.57 -30.29 21.47
C PHE A 537 2.26 -31.69 22.00
N MET A 538 1.73 -32.58 21.17
CA MET A 538 1.51 -33.97 21.57
C MET A 538 2.82 -34.62 22.06
N ARG A 539 3.94 -34.35 21.39
CA ARG A 539 5.25 -34.89 21.81
C ARG A 539 5.74 -34.29 23.14
N LEU A 540 5.43 -33.02 23.42
CA LEU A 540 5.67 -32.42 24.74
C LEU A 540 4.87 -33.16 25.82
N ILE A 541 3.59 -33.43 25.57
CA ILE A 541 2.70 -34.15 26.49
C ILE A 541 3.16 -35.60 26.67
N GLU A 542 3.54 -36.30 25.60
CA GLU A 542 4.05 -37.67 25.64
C GLU A 542 5.29 -37.75 26.55
N VAL A 543 6.28 -36.87 26.34
CA VAL A 543 7.51 -36.84 27.15
C VAL A 543 7.22 -36.43 28.60
N ALA A 544 6.29 -35.50 28.83
CA ALA A 544 5.88 -35.12 30.18
C ALA A 544 5.12 -36.25 30.91
N SER A 545 4.28 -37.00 30.20
CA SER A 545 3.55 -38.16 30.71
C SER A 545 4.48 -39.32 31.05
N MET A 546 5.45 -39.64 30.17
CA MET A 546 6.46 -40.68 30.42
C MET A 546 7.33 -40.39 31.66
N ARG A 547 7.45 -39.12 32.04
CA ARG A 547 8.25 -38.68 33.19
C ARG A 547 7.45 -38.45 34.47
N GLY A 548 6.15 -38.75 34.46
CA GLY A 548 5.30 -38.61 35.63
C GLY A 548 5.04 -37.17 36.06
N LEU A 549 5.14 -36.21 35.13
CA LEU A 549 4.79 -34.80 35.37
C LEU A 549 3.28 -34.55 35.27
N ILE A 550 2.58 -35.37 34.47
CA ILE A 550 1.13 -35.28 34.22
C ILE A 550 0.36 -36.31 35.08
N GLN A 551 1.07 -37.13 35.86
CA GLN A 551 0.48 -38.10 36.79
C GLN A 551 0.16 -37.41 38.11
N TRP A 552 -0.98 -37.73 38.75
CA TRP A 552 -1.31 -37.20 40.07
C TRP A 552 -1.23 -38.29 41.15
N PRO A 553 -0.41 -38.13 42.21
CA PRO A 553 0.53 -37.03 42.44
C PRO A 553 1.79 -37.15 41.55
N PRO A 554 2.42 -36.02 41.15
CA PRO A 554 3.60 -36.04 40.29
C PRO A 554 4.78 -36.73 40.97
N ARG A 555 5.60 -37.43 40.19
CA ARG A 555 6.77 -38.18 40.71
C ARG A 555 7.71 -37.25 41.49
N LYS A 556 7.99 -37.58 42.76
CA LYS A 556 8.91 -36.82 43.62
C LYS A 556 10.26 -36.61 42.91
N GLY A 557 10.68 -35.34 42.75
CA GLY A 557 11.97 -34.99 42.15
C GLY A 557 11.95 -34.69 40.64
N ALA A 558 10.86 -34.99 39.92
CA ALA A 558 10.77 -34.78 38.46
C ALA A 558 10.95 -33.31 38.05
N VAL A 559 10.36 -32.37 38.81
CA VAL A 559 10.52 -30.92 38.56
C VAL A 559 11.97 -30.46 38.82
N ARG A 560 12.60 -30.98 39.88
CA ARG A 560 13.99 -30.65 40.24
C ARG A 560 14.98 -31.18 39.20
N GLY A 561 14.77 -32.38 38.65
CA GLY A 561 15.59 -32.99 37.59
C GLY A 561 15.57 -32.26 36.24
N ILE A 562 14.47 -31.56 35.93
CA ILE A 562 14.33 -30.74 34.71
C ILE A 562 15.09 -29.42 34.84
N ILE A 563 15.00 -28.78 36.01
CA ILE A 563 15.67 -27.50 36.30
C ILE A 563 17.19 -27.69 36.37
N THR A 564 17.66 -28.76 37.02
CA THR A 564 19.10 -29.09 37.12
C THR A 564 19.70 -29.63 35.83
N GLY A 565 18.87 -30.12 34.89
CA GLY A 565 19.32 -30.70 33.62
C GLY A 565 19.76 -32.17 33.72
N ALA A 566 19.55 -32.82 34.86
CA ALA A 566 19.81 -34.25 35.06
C ALA A 566 18.87 -35.12 34.21
N GLU A 567 17.64 -34.63 33.95
CA GLU A 567 16.67 -35.27 33.06
C GLU A 567 16.17 -34.24 32.03
N PRO A 568 16.85 -34.04 30.89
CA PRO A 568 16.42 -33.05 29.90
C PRO A 568 15.21 -33.54 29.08
N VAL A 569 14.11 -32.76 29.08
CA VAL A 569 12.88 -33.04 28.31
C VAL A 569 13.07 -32.70 26.82
N LEU A 570 13.59 -31.49 26.56
CA LEU A 570 13.74 -30.91 25.23
C LEU A 570 15.18 -31.04 24.70
N ALA A 571 16.14 -30.52 25.45
CA ALA A 571 17.55 -30.52 25.12
C ALA A 571 18.41 -30.53 26.39
N SER A 572 19.56 -31.19 26.34
CA SER A 572 20.53 -31.23 27.45
C SER A 572 21.28 -29.90 27.64
N THR A 573 21.37 -29.06 26.60
CA THR A 573 22.05 -27.76 26.69
C THR A 573 21.07 -26.62 26.98
N ARG A 574 21.50 -25.59 27.73
CA ARG A 574 20.72 -24.35 27.92
C ARG A 574 20.42 -23.67 26.58
N LEU A 575 21.42 -23.58 25.70
CA LEU A 575 21.26 -23.01 24.36
C LEU A 575 20.19 -23.73 23.54
N GLY A 576 20.16 -25.07 23.55
CA GLY A 576 19.16 -25.85 22.83
C GLY A 576 17.74 -25.64 23.38
N ARG A 577 17.58 -25.47 24.70
CA ARG A 577 16.28 -25.17 25.33
C ARG A 577 15.78 -23.77 24.96
N VAL A 578 16.65 -22.76 25.05
CA VAL A 578 16.30 -21.37 24.69
C VAL A 578 15.97 -21.28 23.20
N LEU A 579 16.79 -21.90 22.34
CA LEU A 579 16.55 -21.95 20.89
C LEU A 579 15.21 -22.60 20.56
N PHE A 580 14.87 -23.72 21.21
CA PHE A 580 13.59 -24.37 21.01
C PHE A 580 12.42 -23.43 21.30
N TRP A 581 12.35 -22.90 22.53
CA TRP A 581 11.21 -22.08 22.93
C TRP A 581 11.11 -20.78 22.13
N LEU A 582 12.23 -20.11 21.88
CA LEU A 582 12.24 -18.88 21.09
C LEU A 582 11.73 -19.14 19.68
N VAL A 583 12.26 -20.15 18.98
CA VAL A 583 11.86 -20.46 17.60
C VAL A 583 10.42 -20.95 17.57
N THR A 584 10.00 -21.81 18.52
CA THR A 584 8.61 -22.25 18.64
C THR A 584 7.66 -21.06 18.79
N VAL A 585 7.89 -20.17 19.77
CA VAL A 585 7.05 -18.97 19.96
C VAL A 585 7.06 -18.07 18.72
N THR A 586 8.21 -17.92 18.06
CA THR A 586 8.33 -17.16 16.80
C THR A 586 7.42 -17.75 15.71
N MET A 587 7.45 -19.07 15.51
CA MET A 587 6.59 -19.71 14.51
C MET A 587 5.10 -19.59 14.85
N LEU A 588 4.73 -19.51 16.13
CA LEU A 588 3.34 -19.30 16.55
C LEU A 588 2.89 -17.87 16.20
N TYR A 589 3.77 -16.87 16.40
CA TYR A 589 3.50 -15.50 15.98
C TYR A 589 3.34 -15.37 14.47
N VAL A 590 4.04 -16.17 13.67
CA VAL A 590 3.84 -16.22 12.21
C VAL A 590 2.45 -16.77 11.86
N LEU A 591 1.94 -17.77 12.60
CA LEU A 591 0.56 -18.22 12.43
C LEU A 591 -0.46 -17.17 12.86
N LEU A 592 -0.20 -16.42 13.93
CA LEU A 592 -1.05 -15.30 14.35
C LEU A 592 -1.04 -14.17 13.31
N PHE A 593 0.11 -13.91 12.67
CA PHE A 593 0.21 -12.99 11.53
C PHE A 593 -0.67 -13.47 10.36
N PHE A 594 -0.62 -14.74 9.98
CA PHE A 594 -1.53 -15.27 8.95
C PHE A 594 -2.99 -15.18 9.37
N ALA A 595 -3.29 -15.40 10.65
CA ALA A 595 -4.64 -15.27 11.16
C ALA A 595 -5.14 -13.82 11.08
N PHE A 596 -4.31 -12.85 11.48
CA PHE A 596 -4.62 -11.44 11.36
C PHE A 596 -5.00 -11.05 9.91
N TRP A 597 -4.23 -11.54 8.92
CA TRP A 597 -4.47 -11.29 7.50
C TRP A 597 -5.59 -12.14 6.87
N GLY A 598 -6.33 -12.92 7.67
CA GLY A 598 -7.51 -13.64 7.21
C GLY A 598 -7.25 -14.96 6.50
N LEU A 599 -6.05 -15.53 6.60
CA LEU A 599 -5.72 -16.77 5.90
C LEU A 599 -6.55 -17.99 6.38
N PHE A 600 -7.15 -17.90 7.57
CA PHE A 600 -8.04 -18.93 8.11
C PHE A 600 -9.54 -18.60 7.95
N VAL A 601 -9.88 -17.65 7.09
CA VAL A 601 -11.25 -17.48 6.56
C VAL A 601 -11.37 -18.36 5.33
N TYR A 602 -12.18 -19.42 5.42
CA TYR A 602 -12.37 -20.44 4.38
C TYR A 602 -13.70 -20.30 3.68
#